data_AF-A0A810L0Z7-F1
#
_entry.id   AF-A0A810L0Z7-F1
#
_cell.length_a   1.000
_cell.length_b   1.000
_cell.length_c   1.000
_cell.angle_alpha   90.00
_cell.angle_beta   90.00
_cell.angle_gamma   90.00
#
_symmetry.space_group_name_H-M   'P 1'
#
loop_
_entity.id
_entity.type
_entity.pdbx_description
1 polymer ?
#
loop_
_entity_poly.entity_id
_entity_poly.type
_entity_poly.pdbx_seq_one_letter_code
_entity_poly.pdbx_strand_id
1 'polypeptide(L)' 'MTQPDPTPDGRQALLAFLTTHDGDAGCGPTREVLDLYAEEILAGLDPAVRFPGVAIHLRDCHPCADDLAGLLALA' A
#
# COMPACT_ATOMS: atom_id res chain seq x y z
N MET A 1 17.53 1.28 -37.32
CA MET A 1 17.69 2.03 -36.07
C MET A 1 16.33 2.11 -35.40
N THR A 2 15.97 1.10 -34.62
CA THR A 2 14.70 1.07 -33.88
C THR A 2 14.77 2.17 -32.82
N GLN A 3 13.89 3.17 -32.90
CA GLN A 3 13.73 4.15 -31.82
C GLN A 3 13.15 3.43 -30.59
N PRO A 4 13.61 3.77 -29.37
CA PRO A 4 13.09 3.14 -28.16
C PRO A 4 11.63 3.55 -27.92
N ASP A 5 10.88 2.69 -27.23
CA ASP A 5 9.52 2.98 -26.77
C ASP A 5 9.45 4.36 -26.09
N PRO A 6 8.41 5.18 -26.36
CA PRO A 6 8.23 6.42 -25.63
C PRO A 6 7.97 6.10 -24.16
N THR A 7 8.87 6.57 -23.28
CA THR A 7 8.58 6.68 -21.84
C THR A 7 7.25 7.40 -21.65
N PRO A 8 6.42 7.03 -20.67
CA PRO A 8 5.12 7.65 -20.47
C PRO A 8 5.27 9.18 -20.42
N ASP A 9 4.43 9.89 -21.19
CA ASP A 9 4.29 11.33 -21.07
C ASP A 9 4.13 11.68 -19.58
N GLY A 10 4.82 12.70 -19.07
CA GLY A 10 4.83 13.03 -17.64
C GLY A 10 3.42 13.22 -17.07
N ARG A 11 2.46 13.60 -17.91
CA ARG A 11 1.03 13.63 -17.58
C ARG A 11 0.46 12.25 -17.24
N GLN A 12 0.84 11.20 -17.97
CA GLN A 12 0.38 9.83 -17.74
C GLN A 12 0.97 9.26 -16.45
N ALA A 13 2.23 9.56 -16.16
CA ALA A 13 2.85 9.22 -14.87
C ALA A 13 2.17 9.94 -13.70
N LEU A 14 1.84 11.22 -13.85
CA LEU A 14 1.10 11.98 -12.84
C LEU A 14 -0.31 11.43 -12.63
N LEU A 15 -1.03 11.10 -13.71
CA LEU A 15 -2.37 10.51 -13.62
C LEU A 15 -2.34 9.15 -12.92
N ALA A 16 -1.33 8.32 -13.19
CA ALA A 16 -1.15 7.04 -12.49
C ALA A 16 -0.91 7.27 -10.98
N PHE A 17 -0.08 8.25 -10.61
CA PHE A 17 0.16 8.59 -9.21
C PHE A 17 -1.10 9.14 -8.50
N LEU A 18 -1.90 9.95 -9.20
CA LEU A 18 -3.13 10.54 -8.66
C LEU A 18 -4.33 9.58 -8.71
N THR A 19 -4.18 8.41 -9.34
CA THR A 19 -5.25 7.42 -9.41
C THR A 19 -5.39 6.79 -8.04
N THR A 20 -6.52 7.06 -7.39
CA THR A 20 -6.94 6.33 -6.19
C THR A 20 -7.64 5.06 -6.61
N HIS A 21 -7.21 3.91 -6.12
CA HIS A 21 -7.89 2.64 -6.37
C HIS A 21 -9.19 2.55 -5.57
N ASP A 22 -10.27 2.13 -6.23
CA ASP A 22 -11.54 1.88 -5.53
C ASP A 22 -11.31 0.86 -4.41
N GLY A 23 -11.65 1.26 -3.17
CA GLY A 23 -11.46 0.44 -1.98
C GLY A 23 -10.14 0.65 -1.25
N ASP A 24 -9.20 1.45 -1.77
CA ASP A 24 -8.02 1.88 -1.01
C ASP A 24 -8.44 2.73 0.20
N ALA A 25 -7.96 2.36 1.39
CA ALA A 25 -8.29 3.05 2.64
C ALA A 25 -7.60 4.41 2.80
N GLY A 26 -6.49 4.64 2.11
CA GLY A 26 -5.62 5.80 2.23
C GLY A 26 -4.72 5.76 3.46
N CYS A 27 -3.71 6.66 3.48
CA CYS A 27 -2.68 6.66 4.52
C CYS A 27 -3.25 6.90 5.92
N GLY A 28 -4.22 7.81 6.08
CA GLY A 28 -4.79 8.16 7.39
C GLY A 28 -5.44 6.97 8.08
N PRO A 29 -6.51 6.40 7.50
CA PRO A 29 -7.17 5.22 8.04
C PRO A 29 -6.24 4.01 8.18
N THR A 30 -5.29 3.82 7.24
CA THR A 30 -4.30 2.75 7.34
C THR A 30 -3.43 2.89 8.59
N ARG A 31 -2.88 4.08 8.84
CA ARG A 31 -2.01 4.31 10.00
C ARG A 31 -2.75 4.22 11.33
N GLU A 32 -4.04 4.53 11.36
CA GLU A 32 -4.87 4.40 12.56
C GLU A 32 -5.05 2.95 13.02
N VAL A 33 -4.96 1.97 12.11
CA VAL A 33 -5.20 0.55 12.41
C VAL A 33 -3.98 -0.34 12.16
N LEU A 34 -2.83 0.24 11.82
CA LEU A 34 -1.65 -0.51 11.36
C LEU A 34 -1.10 -1.45 12.44
N ASP A 35 -1.15 -1.03 13.70
CA ASP A 35 -0.75 -1.86 14.85
C ASP A 35 -1.62 -3.11 14.96
N LEU A 36 -2.95 -2.97 14.83
CA LEU A 36 -3.88 -4.11 14.83
C LEU A 36 -3.68 -5.03 13.62
N TYR A 37 -3.39 -4.45 12.46
CA TYR A 37 -3.06 -5.21 11.26
C TYR A 37 -1.80 -6.07 11.49
N ALA A 38 -0.77 -5.51 12.14
CA ALA A 38 0.45 -6.23 12.51
C ALA A 38 0.18 -7.33 13.55
N GLU A 39 -0.62 -7.04 14.58
CA GLU A 39 -1.02 -8.02 15.60
C GLU A 39 -1.70 -9.25 15.00
N GLU A 40 -2.60 -9.06 14.01
CA GLU A 40 -3.25 -10.18 13.32
C GLU A 40 -2.25 -11.03 12.52
N ILE A 41 -1.25 -10.43 11.85
CA ILE A 41 -0.17 -11.18 11.19
C ILE A 41 0.61 -12.02 12.21
N LEU A 42 1.00 -11.42 13.33
CA LEU A 42 1.77 -12.08 14.39
C LEU A 42 0.99 -13.21 15.05
N ALA A 43 -0.34 -13.08 15.12
CA ALA A 43 -1.25 -14.14 15.57
C ALA A 43 -1.45 -15.26 14.52
N GLY A 44 -0.85 -15.16 13.33
CA GLY A 44 -1.01 -16.12 12.23
C GLY A 44 -2.36 -16.02 11.51
N LEU A 45 -3.06 -14.88 11.64
CA LEU A 45 -4.30 -14.59 10.95
C LEU A 45 -4.04 -13.85 9.62
N ASP A 46 -5.06 -13.77 8.78
CA ASP A 46 -5.04 -12.96 7.55
C ASP A 46 -5.80 -11.64 7.76
N PRO A 47 -5.10 -10.54 8.07
CA PRO A 47 -5.75 -9.24 8.26
C PRO A 47 -6.36 -8.66 6.99
N ALA A 48 -5.99 -9.15 5.80
CA ALA A 48 -6.57 -8.65 4.55
C ALA A 48 -8.06 -9.00 4.44
N VAL A 49 -8.52 -10.05 5.13
CA VAL A 49 -9.95 -10.40 5.22
C VAL A 49 -10.73 -9.34 6.00
N ARG A 50 -10.14 -8.82 7.09
CA ARG A 50 -10.78 -7.85 7.98
C ARG A 50 -10.60 -6.41 7.52
N PHE A 51 -9.45 -6.10 6.94
CA PHE A 51 -9.05 -4.76 6.51
C PHE A 51 -8.68 -4.74 5.01
N PRO A 52 -9.62 -5.06 4.10
CA PRO A 52 -9.32 -5.19 2.68
C PRO A 52 -8.77 -3.90 2.06
N GLY A 53 -9.24 -2.73 2.52
CA GLY A 53 -8.74 -1.45 2.03
C GLY A 53 -7.32 -1.10 2.49
N VAL A 54 -6.92 -1.58 3.67
CA VAL A 54 -5.53 -1.45 4.15
C VAL A 54 -4.62 -2.37 3.35
N ALA A 55 -5.06 -3.61 3.09
CA ALA A 55 -4.32 -4.53 2.24
C ALA A 55 -4.15 -3.99 0.80
N ILE A 56 -5.15 -3.29 0.26
CA ILE A 56 -5.03 -2.57 -1.02
C ILE A 56 -3.93 -1.50 -0.89
N HIS A 57 -4.05 -0.61 0.09
CA HIS A 57 -3.14 0.52 0.27
C HIS A 57 -1.67 0.11 0.44
N LEU A 58 -1.41 -0.94 1.24
CA LEU A 58 -0.05 -1.41 1.53
C LEU A 58 0.68 -1.95 0.29
N ARG A 59 -0.03 -2.28 -0.80
CA ARG A 59 0.60 -2.69 -2.06
C ARG A 59 1.19 -1.51 -2.83
N ASP A 60 0.59 -0.32 -2.67
CA ASP A 60 0.91 0.85 -3.49
C ASP A 60 1.64 1.94 -2.70
N CYS A 61 1.51 1.97 -1.37
CA CYS A 61 2.11 2.97 -0.50
C CYS A 61 3.34 2.42 0.25
N HIS A 62 4.53 2.61 -0.34
CA HIS A 62 5.80 2.18 0.25
C HIS A 62 6.03 2.68 1.69
N PRO A 63 5.74 3.95 2.04
CA PRO A 63 5.91 4.40 3.43
C PRO A 63 5.06 3.64 4.45
N CYS A 64 3.80 3.32 4.12
CA CYS A 64 2.95 2.55 5.04
C CYS A 64 3.38 1.08 5.11
N ALA A 65 3.91 0.51 4.03
CA ALA A 65 4.50 -0.82 4.03
C ALA A 65 5.78 -0.89 4.89
N ASP A 66 6.62 0.14 4.84
CA ASP A 66 7.81 0.25 5.70
C ASP A 66 7.43 0.37 7.18
N ASP A 67 6.42 1.19 7.50
CA ASP A 67 5.89 1.31 8.86
C ASP A 67 5.43 -0.06 9.39
N LEU A 68 4.69 -0.84 8.57
CA LEU A 68 4.27 -2.20 8.92
C LEU A 68 5.45 -3.16 9.12
N ALA A 69 6.44 -3.13 8.22
CA ALA A 69 7.64 -3.96 8.34
C ALA A 69 8.42 -3.63 9.61
N GLY A 70 8.48 -2.36 10.01
CA GLY A 70 9.08 -1.91 11.26
C GLY A 70 8.36 -2.48 12.49
N LEU A 71 7.03 -2.47 12.50
CA LEU A 71 6.23 -3.05 13.58
C LEU A 71 6.47 -4.56 13.71
N LEU A 72 6.49 -5.28 12.59
CA LEU A 72 6.73 -6.73 12.57
C LEU A 72 8.15 -7.12 12.99
N ALA A 73 9.14 -6.25 12.77
CA ALA A 73 10.53 -6.51 13.15
C ALA A 73 10.81 -6.33 14.65
N LEU A 74 9.91 -5.67 15.39
CA LEU A 74 10.04 -5.42 16.84
C LEU A 74 9.30 -6.45 17.71
N ALA A 75 8.51 -7.32 17.10
CA ALA A 75 7.72 -8.37 17.76
C ALA A 75 8.47 -9.70 17.84
#